data_AF-A0A3C1YWL9-F1
#
_entry.id   AF-A0A3C1YWL9-F1
#
_cell.length_a   1.000
_cell.length_b   1.000
_cell.length_c   1.000
_cell.angle_alpha   90.00
_cell.angle_beta   90.00
_cell.angle_gamma   90.00
#
_symmetry.space_group_name_H-M   'P 1'
#
loop_
_entity.id
_entity.type
_entity.pdbx_description
1 polymer ?
#
loop_
_entity_poly.entity_id
_entity_poly.type
_entity_poly.pdbx_seq_one_letter_code
_entity_poly.pdbx_strand_id
1 'polypeptide(L)'
;CFSPTQALLAAKAGAWCVSPFIGRLDDVSSDGMALIRQIVSIYKNYDFKTQVLVASVRHPQHVVEAALAGGHICTMPYAVFQ
;
A
#
# COMPACT_ATOMS: atom_id res chain seq x y z
N CYS A 1 -0.58 -2.35 7.67
CA CYS A 1 -1.89 -1.79 8.02
C CYS A 1 -2.96 -2.36 7.08
N PHE A 2 -4.22 -2.24 7.48
CA PHE A 2 -5.38 -2.79 6.78
C PHE A 2 -6.48 -1.74 6.54
N SER A 3 -6.28 -0.49 6.97
CA SER A 3 -7.22 0.60 6.72
C SER A 3 -6.51 1.94 6.49
N PRO A 4 -7.16 2.91 5.81
CA PRO A 4 -6.58 4.23 5.60
C PRO A 4 -6.33 4.99 6.90
N THR A 5 -7.21 4.84 7.90
CA THR A 5 -7.07 5.48 9.21
C THR A 5 -5.78 5.04 9.92
N GLN A 6 -5.43 3.75 9.84
CA GLN A 6 -4.17 3.27 10.41
C GLN A 6 -2.96 3.89 9.70
N ALA A 7 -3.02 4.03 8.37
CA ALA A 7 -1.95 4.67 7.61
C ALA A 7 -1.83 6.16 7.93
N LEU A 8 -2.95 6.86 8.13
CA LEU A 8 -2.99 8.26 8.55
C LEU A 8 -2.34 8.46 9.92
N LEU A 9 -2.68 7.61 10.90
CA LEU A 9 -2.08 7.67 12.23
C LEU A 9 -0.57 7.41 12.18
N ALA A 10 -0.12 6.43 11.39
CA ALA A 10 1.30 6.14 11.22
C ALA A 10 2.05 7.33 10.61
N ALA A 11 1.49 8.00 9.60
CA ALA A 11 2.11 9.19 9.02
C ALA A 11 2.16 10.36 10.00
N LYS A 12 1.10 10.58 10.78
CA LYS A 12 1.08 11.60 11.84
C LYS A 12 2.10 11.34 12.94
N ALA A 13 2.42 10.08 13.21
CA ALA A 13 3.47 9.70 14.15
C ALA A 13 4.89 9.85 13.57
N GLY A 14 5.04 10.26 12.31
CA GLY A 14 6.35 10.46 11.67
C GLY A 14 6.99 9.16 11.17
N ALA A 15 6.21 8.10 10.92
CA ALA A 15 6.74 6.87 10.36
C ALA A 15 7.42 7.13 9.00
N TRP A 16 8.59 6.52 8.77
CA TRP A 16 9.29 6.61 7.48
C TRP A 16 8.49 5.95 6.36
N CYS A 17 7.87 4.81 6.64
CA CYS A 17 6.95 4.14 5.72
C CYS A 17 5.76 3.52 6.45
N VAL A 18 4.67 3.34 5.72
CA VAL A 18 3.58 2.44 6.09
C VAL A 18 3.55 1.28 5.12
N SER A 19 3.23 0.08 5.62
CA SER A 19 3.12 -1.12 4.81
C SER A 19 1.70 -1.69 4.81
N PRO A 20 0.85 -1.36 3.81
CA PRO A 20 -0.47 -1.97 3.65
C PRO A 20 -0.36 -3.40 3.09
N PHE A 21 -1.14 -4.34 3.62
CA PHE A 21 -1.08 -5.76 3.26
C PHE A 21 -2.22 -6.12 2.31
N ILE A 22 -2.05 -5.86 1.01
CA ILE A 22 -3.12 -5.96 0.01
C ILE A 22 -3.62 -7.39 -0.18
N GLY A 23 -2.70 -8.37 -0.33
CA GLY A 23 -3.09 -9.75 -0.58
C GLY A 23 -3.91 -10.37 0.54
N ARG A 24 -3.70 -9.93 1.79
CA ARG A 24 -4.51 -10.39 2.93
C ARG A 24 -5.92 -9.81 2.94
N LEU A 25 -6.14 -8.66 2.30
CA LEU A 25 -7.47 -8.10 2.09
C LEU A 25 -8.17 -8.83 0.95
N ASP A 26 -7.44 -9.14 -0.11
CA ASP A 26 -7.97 -9.93 -1.24
C ASP A 26 -8.39 -11.34 -0.76
N ASP A 27 -7.62 -11.95 0.14
CA ASP A 27 -7.93 -13.25 0.77
C ASP A 27 -9.28 -13.24 1.54
N VAL A 28 -9.78 -12.07 1.94
CA VAL A 28 -11.08 -11.88 2.61
C VAL A 28 -12.10 -11.13 1.74
N SER A 29 -11.95 -11.21 0.42
CA SER A 29 -12.84 -10.64 -0.59
C SER A 29 -13.00 -9.12 -0.53
N SER A 30 -11.99 -8.41 -0.02
CA SER A 30 -11.90 -6.95 -0.05
C SER A 30 -10.90 -6.51 -1.12
N ASP A 31 -11.15 -5.40 -1.81
CA ASP A 31 -10.20 -4.85 -2.78
C ASP A 31 -8.98 -4.24 -2.05
N GLY A 32 -7.88 -4.99 -1.98
CA GLY A 32 -6.64 -4.53 -1.37
C GLY A 32 -6.01 -3.34 -2.10
N MET A 33 -6.20 -3.22 -3.40
CA MET A 33 -5.67 -2.10 -4.19
C MET A 33 -6.48 -0.81 -4.00
N ALA A 34 -7.75 -0.89 -3.64
CA ALA A 34 -8.52 0.27 -3.19
C ALA A 34 -7.88 0.93 -1.97
N LEU A 35 -7.34 0.13 -1.03
CA LEU A 35 -6.64 0.66 0.14
C LEU A 35 -5.40 1.48 -0.27
N ILE A 36 -4.62 1.01 -1.25
CA ILE A 36 -3.43 1.75 -1.74
C ILE A 36 -3.86 3.09 -2.35
N ARG A 37 -4.88 3.08 -3.23
CA ARG A 37 -5.39 4.30 -3.86
C ARG A 37 -5.85 5.33 -2.83
N GLN A 38 -6.57 4.89 -1.79
CA GLN A 38 -7.01 5.75 -0.70
C GLN A 38 -5.84 6.33 0.09
N ILE A 39 -4.87 5.51 0.48
CA ILE A 39 -3.70 5.97 1.27
C ILE A 39 -2.87 6.97 0.48
N VAL A 40 -2.57 6.69 -0.79
CA VAL A 40 -1.79 7.61 -1.64
C VAL A 40 -2.52 8.94 -1.80
N SER A 41 -3.84 8.91 -2.01
CA SER A 41 -4.66 10.12 -2.10
C SER A 41 -4.62 10.94 -0.81
N ILE A 42 -4.77 10.30 0.34
CA ILE A 42 -4.67 10.95 1.66
C ILE A 42 -3.28 11.56 1.86
N TYR A 43 -2.21 10.82 1.54
CA TYR A 43 -0.85 11.30 1.71
C TYR A 43 -0.54 12.50 0.82
N LYS A 44 -1.04 12.50 -0.42
CA LYS A 44 -0.97 13.66 -1.32
C LYS A 44 -1.73 14.87 -0.77
N ASN A 45 -2.93 14.67 -0.23
CA ASN A 45 -3.76 15.77 0.29
C ASN A 45 -3.11 16.54 1.45
N TYR A 46 -2.32 15.85 2.28
CA TYR A 46 -1.70 16.43 3.48
C TYR A 46 -0.18 16.60 3.36
N ASP A 47 0.39 16.39 2.16
CA ASP A 47 1.83 16.41 1.89
C ASP A 47 2.66 15.54 2.88
N PHE A 48 2.13 14.37 3.24
CA PHE A 48 2.86 13.44 4.11
C PHE A 48 4.09 12.88 3.38
N LYS A 49 5.23 12.87 4.08
CA LYS A 49 6.50 12.30 3.58
C LYS A 49 6.65 10.81 3.83
N THR A 50 5.75 10.23 4.63
CA THR A 50 5.68 8.79 4.86
C THR A 50 5.48 8.06 3.54
N GLN A 51 6.33 7.08 3.27
CA GLN A 51 6.26 6.30 2.04
C GLN A 51 5.23 5.18 2.14
N VAL A 52 4.56 4.90 1.03
CA VAL A 52 3.62 3.78 0.89
C VAL A 52 4.38 2.59 0.34
N LEU A 53 4.67 1.61 1.20
CA LEU A 53 5.33 0.35 0.87
C LEU A 53 4.26 -0.72 0.66
N VAL A 54 3.88 -0.95 -0.58
CA VAL A 54 2.89 -1.98 -0.95
C VAL A 54 3.45 -3.35 -0.62
N ALA A 55 2.79 -4.07 0.30
CA ALA A 55 3.22 -5.37 0.78
C ALA A 55 2.12 -6.41 0.67
N SER A 56 2.47 -7.66 0.97
CA SER A 56 1.59 -8.82 0.73
C SER A 56 1.18 -8.95 -0.74
N VAL A 57 2.10 -8.61 -1.66
CA VAL A 57 1.95 -8.80 -3.11
C VAL A 57 1.89 -10.30 -3.43
N ARG A 58 0.92 -10.70 -4.27
CA ARG A 58 0.65 -12.12 -4.58
C ARG A 58 0.92 -12.48 -6.03
N HIS A 59 0.82 -11.53 -6.95
CA HIS A 59 0.98 -11.75 -8.39
C HIS A 59 1.41 -10.46 -9.11
N PRO A 60 1.93 -10.55 -10.36
CA PRO A 60 2.46 -9.38 -11.09
C PRO A 60 1.46 -8.23 -11.24
N GLN A 61 0.16 -8.53 -11.38
CA GLN A 61 -0.86 -7.50 -11.50
C GLN A 61 -0.93 -6.55 -10.29
N HIS A 62 -0.65 -7.03 -9.07
CA HIS A 62 -0.54 -6.14 -7.90
C HIS A 62 0.60 -5.13 -8.04
N VAL A 63 1.69 -5.51 -8.69
CA VAL A 63 2.85 -4.62 -8.91
C VAL A 63 2.47 -3.52 -9.89
N VAL A 64 1.80 -3.88 -10.99
CA VAL A 64 1.31 -2.93 -12.00
C VAL A 64 0.33 -1.95 -11.38
N GLU A 65 -0.66 -2.44 -10.64
CA GLU A 65 -1.67 -1.59 -10.01
C GLU A 65 -1.10 -0.71 -8.90
N ALA A 66 -0.12 -1.22 -8.13
CA ALA A 66 0.60 -0.43 -7.15
C ALA A 66 1.35 0.74 -7.79
N ALA A 67 2.03 0.50 -8.92
CA ALA A 67 2.71 1.54 -9.67
C ALA A 67 1.72 2.59 -10.21
N LEU A 68 0.61 2.15 -10.83
CA LEU A 68 -0.44 3.05 -11.33
C LEU A 68 -1.09 3.88 -10.21
N ALA A 69 -1.28 3.30 -9.02
CA ALA A 69 -1.83 3.99 -7.86
C ALA A 69 -0.84 5.00 -7.24
N GLY A 70 0.44 4.97 -7.61
CA GLY A 70 1.48 5.81 -7.01
C GLY A 70 2.03 5.27 -5.68
N GLY A 71 2.05 3.94 -5.51
CA GLY A 71 2.82 3.30 -4.43
C GLY A 71 4.31 3.63 -4.58
N HIS A 72 4.97 3.96 -3.46
CA HIS A 72 6.36 4.44 -3.47
C HIS A 72 7.36 3.29 -3.54
N ILE A 73 7.06 2.20 -2.83
CA ILE A 73 7.89 1.01 -2.73
C ILE A 73 6.97 -0.21 -2.90
N CYS A 74 7.46 -1.28 -3.51
CA CYS A 74 6.77 -2.55 -3.63
C CYS A 74 7.66 -3.66 -3.05
N THR A 75 7.15 -4.43 -2.09
CA THR A 75 7.82 -5.64 -1.60
C THR A 75 7.04 -6.88 -2.03
N MET A 76 7.73 -7.83 -2.65
CA MET A 76 7.13 -9.00 -3.25
C MET A 76 7.99 -10.25 -3.05
N PRO A 77 7.39 -11.46 -3.02
CA PRO A 77 8.14 -12.71 -3.06
C PRO A 77 8.96 -12.85 -4.35
N TYR A 78 10.07 -13.58 -4.30
CA TYR A 78 10.91 -13.83 -5.47
C TYR A 78 10.13 -14.48 -6.64
N ALA A 79 9.18 -15.37 -6.33
CA ALA A 79 8.33 -16.00 -7.33
C ALA A 79 7.40 -15.04 -8.09
N VAL A 80 7.12 -13.84 -7.54
CA VAL A 80 6.37 -12.78 -8.24
C VAL A 80 7.31 -11.89 -9.07
N PHE A 81 8.58 -11.81 -8.66
CA PHE A 81 9.59 -10.98 -9.32
C PHE A 81 10.13 -11.60 -10.61
N GLN A 82 10.27 -12.93 -10.65
CA GLN A 82 10.84 -13.67 -11.78
C GLN A 82 9.89 -13.74 -12.99
#